data_AF-A0A9P7PY81-F1
#
_entry.id   AF-A0A9P7PY81-F1
#
_cell.length_a   1.000
_cell.length_b   1.000
_cell.length_c   1.000
_cell.angle_alpha   90.00
_cell.angle_beta   90.00
_cell.angle_gamma   90.00
#
_symmetry.space_group_name_H-M   'P 1'
#
loop_
_entity.id
_entity.type
_entity.pdbx_description
1 polymer ?
#
loop_
_entity_poly.entity_id
_entity_poly.type
_entity_poly.pdbx_seq_one_letter_code
_entity_poly.pdbx_strand_id
1 'polypeptide(L)'
;MRFASLATMALAAFQTASALVGNFWTFSGNPPGGLRNVTFPFKMDGASHSSGYHFAQKFSFEGIRKVGYCGIQNRPSRANRSIVHALFSTTQGDATSQDRNCFPGANGGPGISCTVDFYDSYDVVYNIVVENVQNTTWVGRAVNNSTGTSVHIGSWTLPPASGGISPNHVGLVEYYPWRIGRHKCHSLPKTAVTIYDPFSVTPGAGTGSIIKPFEYGNCFGNIAFSTEKIDNGYRIQCGF
;
A
#
# COMPACT_ATOMS: atom_id res chain seq x y z
N MET A 1 1.24 9.52 41.48
CA MET A 1 0.48 10.09 40.35
C MET A 1 1.21 9.70 39.06
N ARG A 2 0.57 8.89 38.23
CA ARG A 2 1.11 8.46 36.93
C ARG A 2 0.83 9.59 35.93
N PHE A 3 1.85 10.28 35.47
CA PHE A 3 1.73 11.11 34.27
C PHE A 3 2.02 10.23 33.06
N ALA A 4 0.97 10.02 32.25
CA ALA A 4 1.06 9.33 30.98
C ALA A 4 1.97 10.13 30.05
N SER A 5 3.03 9.49 29.58
CA SER A 5 3.89 10.05 28.54
C SER A 5 3.13 9.97 27.22
N LEU A 6 2.73 11.12 26.69
CA LEU A 6 2.26 11.27 25.31
C LEU A 6 3.43 10.91 24.39
N ALA A 7 3.36 9.73 23.77
CA ALA A 7 4.29 9.35 22.72
C ALA A 7 4.05 10.27 21.52
N THR A 8 4.88 11.30 21.38
CA THR A 8 5.01 12.10 20.17
C THR A 8 5.50 11.16 19.07
N MET A 9 4.58 10.63 18.26
CA MET A 9 4.93 9.94 17.04
C MET A 9 5.57 10.97 16.11
N ALA A 10 6.90 11.06 16.14
CA ALA A 10 7.65 11.83 15.18
C ALA A 10 7.33 11.25 13.80
N LEU A 11 6.57 11.99 12.99
CA LEU A 11 6.50 11.74 11.55
C LEU A 11 7.95 11.87 11.05
N ALA A 12 8.63 10.73 10.88
CA ALA A 12 9.80 10.70 10.03
C ALA A 12 9.32 11.22 8.67
N ALA A 13 9.73 12.45 8.35
CA ALA A 13 9.33 13.16 7.16
C ALA A 13 9.82 12.40 5.92
N PHE A 14 9.02 11.44 5.46
CA PHE A 14 9.02 11.03 4.07
C PHE A 14 8.37 12.17 3.29
N GLN A 15 9.13 13.25 3.07
CA GLN A 15 8.83 14.22 2.01
C GLN A 15 9.08 13.53 0.66
N THR A 16 8.24 12.55 0.32
CA THR A 16 8.00 12.22 -1.07
C THR A 16 7.03 13.28 -1.55
N ALA A 17 7.52 14.28 -2.28
CA ALA A 17 6.72 15.41 -2.80
C ALA A 17 5.49 14.97 -3.63
N SER A 18 5.43 13.68 -3.99
CA SER A 18 4.38 13.01 -4.75
C SER A 18 3.28 12.35 -3.91
N ALA A 19 3.52 12.09 -2.62
CA ALA A 19 2.52 11.49 -1.74
C ALA A 19 1.71 12.59 -1.07
N LEU A 20 0.38 12.45 -1.16
CA LEU A 20 -0.57 13.55 -0.97
C LEU A 20 -1.51 13.28 0.21
N VAL A 21 -1.89 12.02 0.38
CA VAL A 21 -2.76 11.56 1.46
C VAL A 21 -2.09 10.40 2.16
N GLY A 22 -2.04 10.42 3.48
CA GLY A 22 -1.55 9.35 4.32
C GLY A 22 -2.69 8.70 5.09
N ASN A 23 -2.50 7.45 5.47
CA ASN A 23 -3.32 6.78 6.48
C ASN A 23 -2.41 5.99 7.42
N PHE A 24 -2.89 5.71 8.63
CA PHE A 24 -2.26 4.74 9.50
C PHE A 24 -3.13 3.49 9.53
N TRP A 25 -2.52 2.32 9.57
CA TRP A 25 -3.20 1.07 9.84
C TRP A 25 -2.54 0.37 11.03
N THR A 26 -3.35 -0.35 11.80
CA THR A 26 -2.90 -1.08 12.98
C THR A 26 -3.74 -2.32 13.22
N PHE A 27 -3.14 -3.32 13.83
CA PHE A 27 -3.80 -4.47 14.44
C PHE A 27 -3.86 -4.29 15.96
N SER A 28 -4.93 -4.79 16.59
CA SER A 28 -5.08 -4.73 18.05
C SER A 28 -4.19 -5.74 18.78
N GLY A 29 -3.73 -6.78 18.09
CA GLY A 29 -2.82 -7.78 18.58
C GLY A 29 -1.37 -7.57 18.11
N ASN A 30 -0.44 -8.22 18.79
CA ASN A 30 0.98 -8.21 18.47
C ASN A 30 1.53 -9.64 18.60
N PRO A 31 1.30 -10.50 17.59
CA PRO A 31 1.71 -11.89 17.68
C PRO A 31 3.25 -12.02 17.76
N PRO A 32 3.77 -12.95 18.60
CA PRO A 32 5.21 -13.16 18.68
C PRO A 32 5.82 -13.50 17.32
N GLY A 33 6.88 -12.78 16.92
CA GLY A 33 7.52 -12.96 15.63
C GLY A 33 6.81 -12.23 14.48
N GLY A 34 5.82 -11.38 14.76
CA GLY A 34 5.09 -10.57 13.79
C GLY A 34 4.00 -11.33 13.01
N LEU A 35 3.26 -10.59 12.19
CA LEU A 35 2.23 -11.14 11.31
C LEU A 35 2.87 -12.01 10.22
N ARG A 36 2.31 -13.19 9.95
CA ARG A 36 2.74 -14.09 8.85
C ARG A 36 2.01 -13.81 7.54
N ASN A 37 0.93 -13.05 7.61
CA ASN A 37 0.23 -12.49 6.47
C ASN A 37 -0.47 -11.19 6.85
N VAL A 38 -0.74 -10.37 5.84
CA VAL A 38 -1.65 -9.23 5.94
C VAL A 38 -2.35 -9.06 4.61
N THR A 39 -3.65 -8.75 4.65
CA THR A 39 -4.44 -8.45 3.46
C THR A 39 -4.92 -7.01 3.52
N PHE A 40 -4.70 -6.27 2.44
CA PHE A 40 -5.12 -4.89 2.28
C PHE A 40 -6.17 -4.79 1.16
N PRO A 41 -7.44 -4.52 1.48
CA PRO A 41 -8.46 -4.34 0.46
C PRO A 41 -8.49 -2.90 -0.09
N PHE A 42 -8.63 -2.78 -1.40
CA PHE A 42 -8.76 -1.50 -2.12
C PHE A 42 -9.88 -1.58 -3.16
N LYS A 43 -10.57 -0.46 -3.40
CA LYS A 43 -11.49 -0.27 -4.52
C LYS A 43 -11.23 1.08 -5.18
N MET A 44 -11.02 1.13 -6.48
CA MET A 44 -10.60 2.34 -7.21
C MET A 44 -11.69 2.90 -8.14
N ASP A 45 -12.95 2.76 -7.72
CA ASP A 45 -14.18 3.10 -8.45
C ASP A 45 -14.38 4.60 -8.78
N GLY A 46 -13.47 5.48 -8.35
CA GLY A 46 -13.43 6.87 -8.81
C GLY A 46 -12.06 7.30 -9.34
N ALA A 47 -11.17 6.35 -9.63
CA ALA A 47 -9.92 6.62 -10.34
C ALA A 47 -10.17 6.67 -11.85
N SER A 48 -9.50 7.59 -12.54
CA SER A 48 -9.53 7.66 -14.00
C SER A 48 -8.81 6.47 -14.65
N HIS A 49 -9.18 6.12 -15.87
CA HIS A 49 -8.38 5.24 -16.74
C HIS A 49 -7.22 5.98 -17.39
N SER A 50 -6.42 6.67 -16.57
CA SER A 50 -5.12 7.24 -16.94
C SER A 50 -4.04 6.62 -16.05
N SER A 51 -2.77 6.89 -16.35
CA SER A 51 -1.66 6.50 -15.49
C SER A 51 -1.36 7.65 -14.53
N GLY A 52 -1.21 7.39 -13.22
CA GLY A 52 -0.62 8.40 -12.35
C GLY A 52 -0.77 8.19 -10.84
N TYR A 53 -1.79 7.44 -10.40
CA TYR A 53 -2.01 7.21 -8.98
C TYR A 53 -1.50 5.87 -8.52
N HIS A 54 -0.94 5.85 -7.31
CA HIS A 54 -0.60 4.67 -6.54
C HIS A 54 -1.29 4.73 -5.19
N PHE A 55 -2.13 3.73 -4.92
CA PHE A 55 -2.81 3.53 -3.66
C PHE A 55 -2.11 2.39 -2.95
N ALA A 56 -1.39 2.68 -1.88
CA ALA A 56 -0.42 1.76 -1.31
C ALA A 56 -0.51 1.64 0.20
N GLN A 57 -0.19 0.46 0.70
CA GLN A 57 0.09 0.22 2.12
C GLN A 57 1.55 -0.22 2.24
N LYS A 58 2.28 0.45 3.14
CA LYS A 58 3.64 0.06 3.51
C LYS A 58 3.57 -0.85 4.73
N PHE A 59 4.61 -1.65 4.95
CA PHE A 59 4.77 -2.51 6.12
C PHE A 59 6.25 -2.68 6.46
N SER A 60 6.55 -2.83 7.74
CA SER A 60 7.89 -3.15 8.23
C SER A 60 7.95 -4.62 8.66
N PHE A 61 9.17 -5.14 8.75
CA PHE A 61 9.44 -6.48 9.24
C PHE A 61 10.25 -6.40 10.53
N GLU A 62 10.02 -7.32 11.44
CA GLU A 62 10.88 -7.46 12.62
C GLU A 62 12.32 -7.80 12.21
N GLY A 63 13.30 -7.34 13.00
CA GLY A 63 14.72 -7.65 12.78
C GLY A 63 15.42 -6.90 11.65
N ILE A 64 14.70 -6.16 10.79
CA ILE A 64 15.27 -5.38 9.69
C ILE A 64 14.67 -3.97 9.60
N ARG A 65 15.38 -3.01 8.98
CA ARG A 65 15.04 -1.57 9.08
C ARG A 65 14.25 -0.99 7.91
N LYS A 66 14.27 -1.65 6.76
CA LYS A 66 13.65 -1.15 5.52
C LYS A 66 12.20 -1.64 5.44
N VAL A 67 11.44 -1.14 4.46
CA VAL A 67 9.99 -1.42 4.36
C VAL A 67 9.67 -2.22 3.10
N GLY A 68 8.63 -3.05 3.22
CA GLY A 68 7.86 -3.51 2.08
C GLY A 68 6.68 -2.59 1.79
N TYR A 69 6.13 -2.69 0.59
CA TYR A 69 4.91 -2.01 0.21
C TYR A 69 4.15 -2.79 -0.87
N CYS A 70 2.84 -2.63 -0.88
CA CYS A 70 1.97 -3.22 -1.87
C CYS A 70 0.83 -2.26 -2.19
N GLY A 71 0.13 -2.50 -3.30
CA GLY A 71 -0.96 -1.63 -3.70
C GLY A 71 -1.42 -1.83 -5.13
N ILE A 72 -2.25 -0.91 -5.58
CA ILE A 72 -2.79 -0.86 -6.94
C ILE A 72 -2.61 0.53 -7.55
N GLN A 73 -2.51 0.57 -8.87
CA GLN A 73 -2.43 1.79 -9.67
C GLN A 73 -3.48 1.75 -10.78
N ASN A 74 -3.96 2.93 -11.14
CA ASN A 74 -4.75 3.10 -12.34
C ASN A 74 -3.85 3.12 -13.60
N ARG A 75 -4.37 2.56 -14.69
CA ARG A 75 -3.74 2.54 -16.02
C ARG A 75 -4.69 3.00 -17.13
N PRO A 76 -4.14 3.46 -18.28
CA PRO A 76 -4.90 3.57 -19.51
C PRO A 76 -5.58 2.25 -19.87
N SER A 77 -6.84 2.33 -20.30
CA SER A 77 -7.53 1.17 -20.82
C SER A 77 -6.87 0.65 -22.11
N ARG A 78 -6.92 -0.66 -22.35
CA ARG A 78 -6.47 -1.28 -23.59
C ARG A 78 -7.56 -2.17 -24.14
N ALA A 79 -7.82 -2.07 -25.45
CA ALA A 79 -8.90 -2.80 -26.12
C ALA A 79 -10.27 -2.63 -25.40
N ASN A 80 -10.60 -1.39 -25.00
CA ASN A 80 -11.81 -1.03 -24.25
C ASN A 80 -12.00 -1.76 -22.91
N ARG A 81 -10.91 -2.26 -22.32
CA ARG A 81 -10.91 -2.91 -21.01
C ARG A 81 -10.02 -2.14 -20.05
N SER A 82 -10.53 -1.96 -18.84
CA SER A 82 -9.79 -1.43 -17.70
C SER A 82 -8.61 -2.35 -17.36
N ILE A 83 -7.49 -1.75 -16.96
CA ILE A 83 -6.30 -2.47 -16.51
C ILE A 83 -6.03 -2.09 -15.07
N VAL A 84 -5.93 -3.10 -14.21
CA VAL A 84 -5.43 -2.95 -12.85
C VAL A 84 -3.94 -3.27 -12.85
N HIS A 85 -3.13 -2.35 -12.34
CA HIS A 85 -1.70 -2.57 -12.15
C HIS A 85 -1.41 -2.78 -10.67
N ALA A 86 -1.04 -3.99 -10.28
CA ALA A 86 -0.75 -4.34 -8.89
C ALA A 86 0.76 -4.40 -8.63
N LEU A 87 1.16 -3.99 -7.42
CA LEU A 87 2.55 -3.94 -6.99
C LEU A 87 2.76 -4.66 -5.66
N PHE A 88 3.92 -5.28 -5.54
CA PHE A 88 4.43 -5.88 -4.32
C PHE A 88 5.95 -5.78 -4.31
N SER A 89 6.49 -4.98 -3.40
CA SER A 89 7.90 -4.56 -3.45
C SER A 89 8.52 -4.46 -2.06
N THR A 90 9.84 -4.47 -2.01
CA THR A 90 10.67 -4.34 -0.81
C THR A 90 11.84 -3.40 -1.08
N THR A 91 12.23 -2.58 -0.10
CA THR A 91 13.36 -1.64 -0.20
C THR A 91 14.65 -2.18 0.42
N GLN A 92 14.67 -3.49 0.67
CA GLN A 92 15.74 -4.25 1.28
C GLN A 92 16.74 -4.62 0.19
N GLY A 93 17.92 -4.00 0.21
CA GLY A 93 18.90 -4.16 -0.87
C GLY A 93 19.47 -5.57 -1.02
N ASP A 94 19.37 -6.39 0.03
CA ASP A 94 19.82 -7.78 0.12
C ASP A 94 18.67 -8.79 -0.05
N ALA A 95 17.46 -8.32 -0.40
CA ALA A 95 16.39 -9.21 -0.83
C ALA A 95 16.73 -9.85 -2.19
N THR A 96 16.20 -11.06 -2.42
CA THR A 96 16.38 -11.81 -3.67
C THR A 96 15.05 -12.26 -4.25
N SER A 97 14.98 -12.46 -5.56
CA SER A 97 13.81 -13.02 -6.23
C SER A 97 14.24 -13.78 -7.49
N GLN A 98 13.48 -14.82 -7.82
CA GLN A 98 13.56 -15.57 -9.09
C GLN A 98 12.24 -15.48 -9.86
N ASP A 99 11.35 -14.60 -9.42
CA ASP A 99 10.01 -14.47 -9.97
C ASP A 99 10.04 -13.60 -11.21
N ARG A 100 9.39 -14.05 -12.29
CA ARG A 100 9.39 -13.36 -13.58
C ARG A 100 8.73 -11.98 -13.55
N ASN A 101 7.86 -11.72 -12.57
CA ASN A 101 7.21 -10.43 -12.42
C ASN A 101 8.06 -9.43 -11.64
N CYS A 102 9.18 -9.88 -11.07
CA CYS A 102 10.04 -9.11 -10.18
C CYS A 102 11.34 -8.69 -10.88
N PHE A 103 11.82 -7.51 -10.52
CA PHE A 103 13.08 -6.97 -11.03
C PHE A 103 13.83 -6.22 -9.91
N PRO A 104 15.17 -6.10 -10.02
CA PRO A 104 15.96 -5.34 -9.06
C PRO A 104 15.56 -3.86 -9.00
N GLY A 105 15.57 -3.32 -7.80
CA GLY A 105 15.31 -1.92 -7.50
C GLY A 105 13.89 -1.65 -7.00
N ALA A 106 13.76 -0.70 -6.07
CA ALA A 106 12.48 -0.24 -5.54
C ALA A 106 12.51 1.27 -5.28
N ASN A 107 11.54 1.99 -5.84
CA ASN A 107 11.49 3.47 -5.80
C ASN A 107 12.81 4.14 -6.26
N GLY A 108 13.50 3.57 -7.25
CA GLY A 108 14.78 4.09 -7.76
C GLY A 108 16.01 3.78 -6.88
N GLY A 109 15.84 3.07 -5.76
CA GLY A 109 16.92 2.62 -4.89
C GLY A 109 17.04 1.08 -4.81
N PRO A 110 17.84 0.56 -3.86
CA PRO A 110 17.98 -0.88 -3.62
C PRO A 110 16.64 -1.54 -3.26
N GLY A 111 16.52 -2.84 -3.58
CA GLY A 111 15.31 -3.60 -3.29
C GLY A 111 14.87 -4.49 -4.44
N ILE A 112 13.63 -4.94 -4.36
CA ILE A 112 12.94 -5.71 -5.41
C ILE A 112 11.58 -5.09 -5.62
N SER A 113 11.20 -4.91 -6.88
CA SER A 113 9.84 -4.54 -7.25
C SER A 113 9.23 -5.63 -8.10
N CYS A 114 8.02 -6.05 -7.72
CA CYS A 114 7.21 -6.95 -8.52
C CYS A 114 5.94 -6.25 -8.95
N THR A 115 5.60 -6.39 -10.23
CA THR A 115 4.39 -5.76 -10.77
C THR A 115 3.71 -6.66 -11.79
N VAL A 116 2.39 -6.53 -11.90
CA VAL A 116 1.60 -7.24 -12.90
C VAL A 116 0.43 -6.38 -13.35
N ASP A 117 0.16 -6.40 -14.65
CA ASP A 117 -1.06 -5.86 -15.24
C ASP A 117 -2.06 -6.99 -15.47
N PHE A 118 -3.33 -6.73 -15.16
CA PHE A 118 -4.42 -7.64 -15.49
C PHE A 118 -5.70 -6.87 -15.84
N TYR A 119 -6.54 -7.47 -16.68
CA TYR A 119 -7.79 -6.86 -17.12
C TYR A 119 -8.92 -7.20 -16.16
N ASP A 120 -9.43 -6.20 -15.46
CA ASP A 120 -10.54 -6.34 -14.52
C ASP A 120 -11.11 -4.94 -14.18
N SER A 121 -12.25 -4.88 -13.48
CA SER A 121 -13.01 -3.65 -13.21
C SER A 121 -12.38 -2.80 -12.10
N TYR A 122 -12.64 -1.49 -12.10
CA TYR A 122 -12.30 -0.60 -10.99
C TYR A 122 -13.38 -0.61 -9.90
N ASP A 123 -14.56 -1.16 -10.20
CA ASP A 123 -15.73 -1.21 -9.32
C ASP A 123 -15.72 -2.39 -8.34
N VAL A 124 -14.67 -3.22 -8.36
CA VAL A 124 -14.52 -4.36 -7.45
C VAL A 124 -13.49 -4.07 -6.37
N VAL A 125 -13.63 -4.76 -5.24
CA VAL A 125 -12.62 -4.76 -4.18
C VAL A 125 -11.52 -5.76 -4.55
N TYR A 126 -10.28 -5.30 -4.55
CA TYR A 126 -9.10 -6.16 -4.64
C TYR A 126 -8.45 -6.29 -3.28
N ASN A 127 -8.36 -7.54 -2.81
CA ASN A 127 -7.56 -7.91 -1.66
C ASN A 127 -6.11 -8.09 -2.11
N ILE A 128 -5.22 -7.19 -1.71
CA ILE A 128 -3.78 -7.37 -1.89
C ILE A 128 -3.24 -8.16 -0.71
N VAL A 129 -2.99 -9.44 -0.98
CA VAL A 129 -2.53 -10.43 0.02
C VAL A 129 -1.02 -10.45 0.03
N VAL A 130 -0.42 -10.23 1.20
CA VAL A 130 1.00 -10.41 1.46
C VAL A 130 1.17 -11.57 2.44
N GLU A 131 1.84 -12.63 2.02
CA GLU A 131 1.89 -13.89 2.76
C GLU A 131 3.31 -14.46 2.82
N ASN A 132 3.73 -14.89 4.00
CA ASN A 132 4.96 -15.66 4.16
C ASN A 132 4.68 -17.13 3.84
N VAL A 133 5.33 -17.64 2.79
CA VAL A 133 5.09 -19.01 2.29
C VAL A 133 6.14 -20.00 2.77
N GLN A 134 7.36 -19.55 3.05
CA GLN A 134 8.45 -20.38 3.53
C GLN A 134 9.56 -19.48 4.09
N ASN A 135 10.12 -19.80 5.26
CA ASN A 135 11.24 -19.06 5.85
C ASN A 135 11.01 -17.53 5.82
N THR A 136 11.82 -16.80 5.04
CA THR A 136 11.75 -15.35 4.83
C THR A 136 11.26 -14.99 3.42
N THR A 137 10.66 -15.95 2.70
CA THR A 137 10.04 -15.77 1.39
C THR A 137 8.59 -15.31 1.52
N TRP A 138 8.27 -14.23 0.84
CA TRP A 138 6.96 -13.60 0.82
C TRP A 138 6.39 -13.57 -0.59
N VAL A 139 5.08 -13.74 -0.68
CA VAL A 139 4.31 -13.72 -1.94
C VAL A 139 3.25 -12.64 -1.87
N GLY A 140 3.13 -11.87 -2.96
CA GLY A 140 2.08 -10.90 -3.18
C GLY A 140 1.05 -11.41 -4.19
N ARG A 141 -0.24 -11.29 -3.87
CA ARG A 141 -1.36 -11.61 -4.78
C ARG A 141 -2.40 -10.51 -4.78
N ALA A 142 -3.05 -10.29 -5.91
CA ALA A 142 -4.26 -9.48 -6.03
C ALA A 142 -5.46 -10.41 -6.20
N VAL A 143 -6.41 -10.40 -5.27
CA VAL A 143 -7.59 -11.26 -5.29
C VAL A 143 -8.83 -10.40 -5.49
N ASN A 144 -9.56 -10.64 -6.58
CA ASN A 144 -10.87 -10.03 -6.80
C ASN A 144 -11.85 -10.61 -5.79
N ASN A 145 -12.33 -9.79 -4.86
CA ASN A 145 -13.17 -10.23 -3.75
C ASN A 145 -14.57 -10.72 -4.19
N SER A 146 -15.02 -10.33 -5.39
CA SER A 146 -16.33 -10.76 -5.92
C SER A 146 -16.28 -12.13 -6.61
N THR A 147 -15.16 -12.47 -7.27
CA THR A 147 -15.03 -13.70 -8.05
C THR A 147 -14.09 -14.74 -7.41
N GLY A 148 -13.26 -14.34 -6.45
CA GLY A 148 -12.18 -15.15 -5.90
C GLY A 148 -10.98 -15.31 -6.85
N THR A 149 -11.01 -14.69 -8.03
CA THR A 149 -9.90 -14.76 -8.99
C THR A 149 -8.64 -14.17 -8.37
N SER A 150 -7.57 -14.95 -8.36
CA SER A 150 -6.28 -14.57 -7.78
C SER A 150 -5.23 -14.37 -8.88
N VAL A 151 -4.61 -13.20 -8.91
CA VAL A 151 -3.49 -12.85 -9.78
C VAL A 151 -2.21 -12.81 -8.94
N HIS A 152 -1.21 -13.58 -9.35
CA HIS A 152 0.12 -13.55 -8.73
C HIS A 152 0.85 -12.26 -9.11
N ILE A 153 1.20 -11.45 -8.11
CA ILE A 153 1.95 -10.19 -8.33
C ILE A 153 3.43 -10.49 -8.39
N GLY A 154 3.95 -11.30 -7.45
CA GLY A 154 5.35 -11.70 -7.43
C GLY A 154 5.76 -12.29 -6.08
N SER A 155 7.02 -12.66 -5.97
CA SER A 155 7.61 -13.23 -4.77
C SER A 155 9.04 -12.76 -4.56
N TRP A 156 9.44 -12.57 -3.30
CA TRP A 156 10.82 -12.25 -2.94
C TRP A 156 11.16 -12.81 -1.56
N THR A 157 12.45 -13.03 -1.34
CA THR A 157 13.02 -13.56 -0.10
C THR A 157 13.84 -12.48 0.59
N LEU A 158 13.50 -12.22 1.85
CA LEU A 158 14.23 -11.30 2.71
C LEU A 158 15.46 -11.98 3.35
N PRO A 159 16.38 -11.18 3.90
CA PRO A 159 17.51 -11.71 4.67
C PRO A 159 17.05 -12.61 5.84
N PRO A 160 17.85 -13.62 6.22
CA PRO A 160 17.49 -14.55 7.30
C PRO A 160 17.17 -13.91 8.65
N ALA A 161 17.67 -12.70 8.92
CA ALA A 161 17.40 -11.95 10.15
C ALA A 161 15.98 -11.35 10.22
N SER A 162 15.19 -11.45 9.14
CA SER A 162 13.85 -10.89 9.08
C SER A 162 12.81 -11.78 9.78
N GLY A 163 11.97 -11.15 10.61
CA GLY A 163 10.77 -11.76 11.18
C GLY A 163 9.52 -11.46 10.36
N GLY A 164 8.36 -11.60 10.99
CA GLY A 164 7.06 -11.26 10.43
C GLY A 164 6.84 -9.75 10.29
N ILE A 165 5.68 -9.41 9.73
CA ILE A 165 5.26 -8.02 9.53
C ILE A 165 4.86 -7.40 10.87
N SER A 166 5.38 -6.20 11.16
CA SER A 166 4.96 -5.44 12.33
C SER A 166 3.46 -5.09 12.25
N PRO A 167 2.72 -5.10 13.37
CA PRO A 167 1.25 -4.99 13.36
C PRO A 167 0.72 -3.58 13.08
N ASN A 168 1.56 -2.64 12.65
CA ASN A 168 1.15 -1.29 12.31
C ASN A 168 2.11 -0.68 11.30
N HIS A 169 1.58 0.20 10.45
CA HIS A 169 2.37 1.06 9.57
C HIS A 169 1.49 2.15 8.95
N VAL A 170 2.06 2.88 7.99
CA VAL A 170 1.37 3.86 7.16
C VAL A 170 1.00 3.32 5.77
N GLY A 171 -0.05 3.90 5.18
CA GLY A 171 -0.34 3.86 3.75
C GLY A 171 -0.32 5.25 3.13
N LEU A 172 -0.47 5.30 1.81
CA LEU A 172 -0.43 6.53 1.03
C LEU A 172 -1.29 6.47 -0.23
N VAL A 173 -1.78 7.64 -0.64
CA VAL A 173 -2.20 7.96 -2.00
C VAL A 173 -1.16 8.89 -2.60
N GLU A 174 -0.55 8.45 -3.69
CA GLU A 174 0.53 9.17 -4.37
C GLU A 174 0.19 9.40 -5.83
N TYR A 175 0.46 10.62 -6.30
CA TYR A 175 0.50 10.92 -7.73
C TYR A 175 1.96 10.88 -8.19
N TYR A 176 2.43 9.71 -8.64
CA TYR A 176 3.84 9.48 -8.93
C TYR A 176 4.44 10.33 -10.07
N PRO A 177 3.68 10.89 -11.03
CA PRO A 177 4.25 11.83 -11.99
C PRO A 177 4.83 13.10 -11.34
N TRP A 178 4.42 13.45 -10.11
CA TRP A 178 4.99 14.56 -9.36
C TRP A 178 6.27 14.23 -8.58
N ARG A 179 6.82 13.03 -8.73
CA ARG A 179 8.14 12.67 -8.18
C ARG A 179 9.28 13.47 -8.82
N ILE A 180 9.07 13.98 -10.04
CA ILE A 180 10.09 14.69 -10.82
C ILE A 180 9.53 16.03 -11.28
N GLY A 181 10.33 17.09 -11.18
CA GLY A 181 9.99 18.41 -11.70
C GLY A 181 9.07 19.24 -10.80
N ARG A 182 8.74 20.45 -11.28
CA ARG A 182 7.84 21.38 -10.59
C ARG A 182 6.39 21.07 -10.95
N HIS A 183 5.49 21.17 -9.98
CA HIS A 183 4.06 20.95 -10.17
C HIS A 183 3.24 22.06 -9.49
N LYS A 184 1.95 22.14 -9.84
CA LYS A 184 0.97 23.05 -9.22
C LYS A 184 -0.09 22.21 -8.54
N CYS A 185 -0.38 22.48 -7.27
CA CYS A 185 -1.34 21.68 -6.49
C CYS A 185 -2.74 21.61 -7.13
N HIS A 186 -3.20 22.73 -7.73
CA HIS A 186 -4.47 22.79 -8.45
C HIS A 186 -4.52 22.04 -9.79
N SER A 187 -3.40 21.51 -10.29
CA SER A 187 -3.37 20.68 -11.49
C SER A 187 -3.37 19.18 -11.16
N LEU A 188 -3.63 18.81 -9.90
CA LEU A 188 -3.73 17.41 -9.51
C LEU A 188 -4.97 16.79 -10.16
N PRO A 189 -4.84 15.75 -11.00
CA PRO A 189 -6.02 15.12 -11.61
C PRO A 189 -6.93 14.49 -10.55
N LYS A 190 -8.24 14.69 -10.64
CA LYS A 190 -9.19 14.05 -9.72
C LYS A 190 -9.02 12.52 -9.64
N THR A 191 -9.14 11.99 -8.43
CA THR A 191 -9.18 10.55 -8.17
C THR A 191 -10.01 10.23 -6.92
N ALA A 192 -10.46 8.98 -6.81
CA ALA A 192 -10.97 8.43 -5.57
C ALA A 192 -10.57 6.96 -5.40
N VAL A 193 -10.37 6.58 -4.14
CA VAL A 193 -10.11 5.20 -3.73
C VAL A 193 -10.84 4.94 -2.42
N THR A 194 -11.37 3.74 -2.26
CA THR A 194 -11.81 3.22 -0.97
C THR A 194 -10.74 2.29 -0.45
N ILE A 195 -10.22 2.60 0.74
CA ILE A 195 -9.31 1.73 1.48
C ILE A 195 -10.05 1.13 2.66
N TYR A 196 -9.91 -0.17 2.85
CA TYR A 196 -10.60 -0.90 3.90
C TYR A 196 -9.64 -1.30 5.02
N ASP A 197 -10.19 -1.57 6.19
CA ASP A 197 -9.48 -2.10 7.34
C ASP A 197 -8.73 -3.38 6.93
N PRO A 198 -7.42 -3.49 7.23
CA PRO A 198 -6.67 -4.69 6.89
C PRO A 198 -7.11 -5.86 7.78
N PHE A 199 -6.84 -7.07 7.31
CA PHE A 199 -7.05 -8.27 8.13
C PHE A 199 -5.89 -9.24 7.98
N SER A 200 -5.76 -10.12 8.98
CA SER A 200 -4.72 -11.14 9.03
C SER A 200 -5.31 -12.39 9.67
N VAL A 201 -4.94 -13.56 9.14
CA VAL A 201 -5.26 -14.84 9.77
C VAL A 201 -4.13 -15.34 10.68
N THR A 202 -3.12 -14.50 10.94
CA THR A 202 -2.05 -14.86 11.89
C THR A 202 -2.66 -15.00 13.30
N PRO A 203 -2.46 -16.13 14.01
CA PRO A 203 -2.93 -16.28 15.37
C PRO A 203 -2.43 -15.15 16.27
N GLY A 204 -3.35 -14.49 16.99
CA GLY A 204 -3.01 -13.36 17.86
C GLY A 204 -2.90 -11.99 17.16
N ALA A 205 -3.22 -11.89 15.86
CA ALA A 205 -3.27 -10.60 15.16
C ALA A 205 -4.37 -9.67 15.70
N GLY A 206 -5.51 -10.22 16.16
CA GLY A 206 -6.66 -9.41 16.56
C GLY A 206 -7.31 -8.68 15.38
N THR A 207 -7.89 -7.52 15.64
CA THR A 207 -8.66 -6.74 14.65
C THR A 207 -7.77 -5.70 13.99
N GLY A 208 -7.74 -5.67 12.66
CA GLY A 208 -7.09 -4.61 11.90
C GLY A 208 -8.01 -3.40 11.73
N SER A 209 -7.43 -2.21 11.65
CA SER A 209 -8.16 -0.95 11.48
C SER A 209 -7.31 0.09 10.75
N ILE A 210 -7.95 0.96 9.98
CA ILE A 210 -7.39 2.18 9.42
C ILE A 210 -7.86 3.38 10.25
N ILE A 211 -6.91 4.25 10.61
CA ILE A 211 -7.21 5.57 11.19
C ILE A 211 -7.55 6.54 10.04
N LYS A 212 -8.46 7.48 10.32
CA LYS A 212 -8.91 8.50 9.36
C LYS A 212 -7.75 9.04 8.51
N PRO A 213 -7.82 8.92 7.17
CA PRO A 213 -6.80 9.46 6.29
C PRO A 213 -6.65 10.97 6.43
N PHE A 214 -5.46 11.48 6.16
CA PHE A 214 -5.10 12.87 6.32
C PHE A 214 -4.23 13.33 5.15
N GLU A 215 -4.36 14.60 4.79
CA GLU A 215 -3.50 15.21 3.79
C GLU A 215 -2.09 15.47 4.37
N TYR A 216 -1.06 15.35 3.55
CA TYR A 216 0.30 15.75 3.92
C TYR A 216 1.14 16.09 2.67
N GLY A 217 2.39 16.51 2.89
CA GLY A 217 3.31 16.84 1.81
C GLY A 217 3.17 18.29 1.31
N ASN A 218 3.74 18.57 0.15
CA ASN A 218 3.95 19.94 -0.33
C ASN A 218 2.67 20.65 -0.80
N CYS A 219 1.58 19.90 -0.98
CA CYS A 219 0.30 20.44 -1.41
C CYS A 219 -0.76 20.46 -0.31
N PHE A 220 -0.37 20.31 0.96
CA PHE A 220 -1.30 20.32 2.10
C PHE A 220 -2.28 21.50 2.04
N GLY A 221 -3.58 21.23 2.18
CA GLY A 221 -4.68 22.18 2.08
C GLY A 221 -5.07 22.57 0.66
N ASN A 222 -4.42 22.04 -0.38
CA ASN A 222 -4.53 22.54 -1.76
C ASN A 222 -4.87 21.48 -2.81
N ILE A 223 -5.28 20.27 -2.40
CA ILE A 223 -5.62 19.17 -3.34
C ILE A 223 -7.11 18.81 -3.37
N ALA A 224 -8.01 19.66 -2.86
CA ALA A 224 -9.44 19.31 -2.71
C ALA A 224 -9.67 17.96 -1.99
N PHE A 225 -8.88 17.71 -0.96
CA PHE A 225 -8.93 16.47 -0.18
C PHE A 225 -10.24 16.35 0.59
N SER A 226 -10.85 15.17 0.54
CA SER A 226 -11.97 14.79 1.40
C SER A 226 -11.93 13.31 1.76
N THR A 227 -12.53 13.00 2.91
CA THR A 227 -12.68 11.62 3.40
C THR A 227 -14.09 11.38 3.90
N GLU A 228 -14.60 10.19 3.60
CA GLU A 228 -15.88 9.67 4.08
C GLU A 228 -15.62 8.36 4.82
N LYS A 229 -16.15 8.24 6.05
CA LYS A 229 -16.10 6.98 6.79
C LYS A 229 -17.11 6.03 6.19
N ILE A 230 -16.69 4.79 5.95
CA ILE A 230 -17.57 3.67 5.62
C ILE A 230 -17.43 2.59 6.70
N ASP A 231 -18.29 1.57 6.68
CA ASP A 231 -18.40 0.53 7.72
C ASP A 231 -17.03 -0.02 8.17
N ASN A 232 -16.18 -0.40 7.22
CA ASN A 232 -14.88 -1.03 7.48
C ASN A 232 -13.74 -0.32 6.73
N GLY A 233 -13.74 1.01 6.69
CA GLY A 233 -12.70 1.74 5.98
C GLY A 233 -12.97 3.22 5.80
N TYR A 234 -12.36 3.78 4.76
CA TYR A 234 -12.56 5.16 4.33
C TYR A 234 -12.55 5.28 2.81
N ARG A 235 -13.46 6.08 2.27
CA ARG A 235 -13.35 6.62 0.91
C ARG A 235 -12.52 7.89 0.95
N ILE A 236 -11.50 7.96 0.09
CA ILE A 236 -10.59 9.08 -0.08
C ILE A 236 -10.85 9.70 -1.45
N GLN A 237 -10.93 11.02 -1.51
CA GLN A 237 -10.97 11.78 -2.76
C GLN A 237 -9.96 12.93 -2.72
N CYS A 238 -9.32 13.20 -3.85
CA CYS A 238 -8.48 14.38 -4.05
C CYS A 238 -8.35 14.71 -5.54
N GLY A 239 -7.85 15.91 -5.85
CA GLY A 239 -7.70 16.45 -7.18
C GLY A 239 -8.95 17.16 -7.71
N PHE A 240 -8.80 17.76 -8.89
CA PHE A 240 -9.78 18.63 -9.55
C PHE A 240 -10.28 18.02 -10.86
#